data_AF-A0A7C3QXK0-F1
#
_entry.id   AF-A0A7C3QXK0-F1
#
_cell.length_a   1.000
_cell.length_b   1.000
_cell.length_c   1.000
_cell.angle_alpha   90.00
_cell.angle_beta   90.00
_cell.angle_gamma   90.00
#
_symmetry.space_group_name_H-M   'P 1'
#
loop_
_entity.id
_entity.type
_entity.pdbx_description
1 polymer ?
#
loop_
_entity_poly.entity_id
_entity_poly.type
_entity_poly.pdbx_seq_one_letter_code
_entity_poly.pdbx_strand_id
1 'polypeptide(L)'
;MSLLDLEEPRELKQMIKNLNTVLGTSKTGGRGRGLLVYNKLPQYLWGSWSRELKKLGIEWREFLSIVSKNSDLIFEWAVEEKISWRVFLTKLREILINYSKVKTGRRVSLDTFAKKGA
;
A
#
# COMPACT_ATOMS: atom_id res chain seq x y z
N MET A 1 -4.69 1.60 17.03
CA MET A 1 -3.51 1.89 16.21
C MET A 1 -3.99 2.64 14.99
N SER A 2 -3.47 3.84 14.75
CA SER A 2 -3.80 4.60 13.54
C SER A 2 -3.21 3.90 12.33
N LEU A 3 -3.86 4.04 11.17
CA LEU A 3 -3.32 3.54 9.88
C LEU A 3 -1.93 4.13 9.56
N LEU A 4 -1.57 5.25 10.19
CA LEU A 4 -0.31 5.97 9.96
C LEU A 4 0.79 5.62 10.98
N ASP A 5 0.48 4.89 12.05
CA ASP A 5 1.44 4.54 13.11
C ASP A 5 2.23 3.25 12.80
N LEU A 6 2.29 2.88 11.52
CA LEU A 6 2.94 1.66 11.09
C LEU A 6 4.43 1.94 10.82
N GLU A 7 5.31 1.19 11.46
CA GLU A 7 6.75 1.32 11.25
C GLU A 7 7.16 0.97 9.81
N GLU A 8 8.24 1.59 9.33
CA GLU A 8 8.77 1.27 8.00
C GLU A 8 9.42 -0.11 8.03
N PRO A 9 8.96 -1.08 7.22
CA PRO A 9 9.57 -2.39 7.18
C PRO A 9 10.86 -2.34 6.34
N ARG A 10 11.95 -1.89 6.96
CA ARG A 10 13.25 -1.65 6.29
C ARG A 10 13.79 -2.88 5.57
N GLU A 11 13.61 -4.07 6.15
CA GLU A 11 14.00 -5.34 5.52
C GLU A 11 13.20 -5.60 4.24
N LEU A 12 11.88 -5.36 4.25
CA LEU A 12 11.04 -5.48 3.05
C LEU A 12 11.43 -4.47 2.00
N LYS A 13 11.74 -3.23 2.40
CA LYS A 13 12.23 -2.18 1.49
C LYS A 13 13.52 -2.61 0.79
N GLN A 14 14.50 -3.13 1.54
CA GLN A 14 15.75 -3.60 0.98
C GLN A 14 15.55 -4.80 0.05
N MET A 15 14.65 -5.72 0.41
CA MET A 15 14.28 -6.85 -0.43
C MET A 15 13.67 -6.40 -1.77
N ILE A 16 12.78 -5.40 -1.75
CA ILE A 16 12.21 -4.78 -2.96
C ILE A 16 13.31 -4.18 -3.84
N LYS A 17 14.20 -3.39 -3.23
CA LYS A 17 15.32 -2.75 -3.93
C LYS A 17 16.24 -3.77 -4.60
N ASN A 18 16.65 -4.80 -3.87
CA ASN A 18 17.55 -5.85 -4.36
C ASN A 18 16.91 -6.65 -5.50
N LEU A 19 15.64 -7.03 -5.37
CA LEU A 19 14.92 -7.75 -6.44
C LEU A 19 14.81 -6.91 -7.70
N ASN A 20 14.58 -5.60 -7.57
CA ASN A 20 14.58 -4.71 -8.71
C ASN A 20 15.96 -4.62 -9.39
N THR A 21 17.06 -4.56 -8.63
CA THR A 21 18.42 -4.57 -9.19
C THR A 21 18.71 -5.87 -9.95
N VAL A 22 18.28 -7.02 -9.42
CA VAL A 22 18.51 -8.34 -10.04
C VAL A 22 17.67 -8.53 -11.30
N LEU A 23 16.42 -8.05 -11.31
CA LEU A 23 15.51 -8.16 -12.46
C LEU A 23 15.71 -7.05 -13.51
N GLY A 24 16.41 -5.97 -13.15
CA GLY A 24 16.58 -4.75 -13.94
C GLY A 24 17.60 -4.81 -15.09
N THR A 25 18.14 -5.97 -15.45
CA THR A 25 19.09 -6.10 -16.59
C THR A 25 18.42 -6.10 -17.97
N SER A 26 17.08 -6.12 -18.08
CA SER A 26 16.40 -6.01 -19.39
C SER A 26 15.80 -4.61 -19.61
N LYS A 27 16.42 -3.83 -20.50
CA LYS A 27 16.03 -2.48 -20.98
C LYS A 27 14.65 -2.40 -21.69
N THR A 28 13.86 -3.45 -21.70
CA THR A 28 12.56 -3.47 -22.39
C THR A 28 11.45 -3.48 -21.37
N GLY A 29 10.71 -2.35 -21.30
CA GLY A 29 9.48 -2.21 -20.53
C GLY A 29 8.63 -3.47 -20.61
N GLY A 30 8.45 -4.13 -19.47
CA GLY A 30 7.97 -5.51 -19.42
C GLY A 30 7.22 -5.81 -18.14
N ARG A 31 6.15 -5.06 -17.88
CA ARG A 31 4.85 -5.54 -17.38
C ARG A 31 4.94 -6.80 -16.49
N GLY A 32 5.17 -6.65 -15.17
CA GLY A 32 4.89 -7.70 -14.15
C GLY A 32 5.99 -8.18 -13.16
N ARG A 33 7.15 -7.55 -13.00
CA ARG A 33 8.38 -8.29 -12.63
C ARG A 33 9.27 -7.60 -11.57
N GLY A 34 9.16 -7.81 -10.26
CA GLY A 34 8.57 -8.94 -9.55
C GLY A 34 7.15 -8.67 -9.08
N LEU A 35 6.24 -9.54 -9.52
CA LEU A 35 4.90 -9.76 -8.96
C LEU A 35 4.99 -9.86 -7.44
N LEU A 36 4.91 -8.70 -6.78
CA LEU A 36 5.09 -8.57 -5.36
C LEU A 36 6.52 -8.94 -4.93
N VAL A 37 7.05 -8.26 -3.93
CA VAL A 37 7.83 -8.97 -2.91
C VAL A 37 6.83 -9.84 -2.12
N TYR A 38 6.26 -10.82 -2.82
CA TYR A 38 5.41 -11.95 -2.47
C TYR A 38 4.23 -11.71 -1.53
N ASN A 39 3.34 -10.79 -1.88
CA ASN A 39 2.29 -10.32 -0.99
C ASN A 39 2.82 -9.82 0.35
N LYS A 40 4.13 -9.72 0.61
CA LYS A 40 4.64 -9.43 1.95
C LYS A 40 4.36 -7.99 2.35
N LEU A 41 4.57 -7.02 1.45
CA LEU A 41 4.16 -5.65 1.71
C LEU A 41 2.63 -5.55 1.85
N PRO A 42 1.80 -6.05 0.92
CA PRO A 42 0.35 -6.11 1.12
C PRO A 42 -0.08 -6.83 2.42
N GLN A 43 0.53 -7.96 2.79
CA GLN A 43 0.26 -8.73 4.00
C GLN A 43 0.65 -7.95 5.26
N TYR A 44 1.79 -7.28 5.23
CA TYR A 44 2.26 -6.43 6.31
C TYR A 44 1.28 -5.28 6.57
N LEU A 45 0.88 -4.58 5.51
CA LEU A 45 -0.13 -3.53 5.59
C LEU A 45 -1.49 -4.08 6.06
N TRP A 46 -1.92 -5.19 5.48
CA TRP A 46 -3.21 -5.82 5.81
C TRP A 46 -3.27 -6.36 7.23
N GLY A 47 -2.16 -6.87 7.77
CA GLY A 47 -2.08 -7.31 9.17
C GLY A 47 -2.53 -6.22 10.14
N SER A 48 -2.18 -4.97 9.84
CA SER A 48 -2.54 -3.82 10.66
C SER A 48 -3.87 -3.17 10.24
N TRP A 49 -4.19 -3.17 8.94
CA TRP A 49 -5.30 -2.38 8.38
C TRP A 49 -6.57 -3.18 8.13
N SER A 50 -6.51 -4.51 8.08
CA SER A 50 -7.63 -5.38 7.64
C SER A 50 -8.94 -5.11 8.38
N ARG A 51 -8.88 -4.89 9.70
CA ARG A 51 -10.08 -4.60 10.51
C ARG A 51 -10.79 -3.33 10.05
N GLU A 52 -10.03 -2.31 9.68
CA GLU A 52 -10.56 -1.02 9.24
C GLU A 52 -10.99 -1.05 7.77
N LEU A 53 -10.20 -1.69 6.92
CA LEU A 53 -10.53 -1.88 5.50
C LEU A 53 -11.81 -2.70 5.31
N LYS A 54 -12.02 -3.74 6.14
CA LYS A 54 -13.27 -4.51 6.13
C LYS A 54 -14.48 -3.66 6.52
N LYS A 55 -14.36 -2.73 7.48
CA LYS A 55 -15.44 -1.78 7.81
C LYS A 55 -15.75 -0.82 6.66
N LEU A 56 -14.76 -0.54 5.82
CA LEU A 56 -14.91 0.21 4.57
C LEU A 56 -15.46 -0.63 3.41
N GLY A 57 -15.74 -1.92 3.64
CA GLY A 57 -16.19 -2.85 2.61
C GLY A 57 -15.12 -3.23 1.60
N ILE A 58 -13.83 -3.12 1.97
CA ILE A 58 -12.70 -3.55 1.16
C ILE A 58 -12.23 -4.92 1.66
N GLU A 59 -12.40 -5.94 0.83
CA GLU A 59 -11.90 -7.29 1.10
C GLU A 59 -10.46 -7.49 0.60
N TRP A 60 -9.81 -8.54 1.07
CA TRP A 60 -8.40 -8.83 0.75
C TRP A 60 -8.11 -8.85 -0.76
N ARG A 61 -9.00 -9.47 -1.55
CA ARG A 61 -8.86 -9.52 -3.01
C ARG A 61 -8.88 -8.13 -3.65
N GLU A 62 -9.71 -7.24 -3.13
CA GLU A 62 -9.85 -5.88 -3.64
C GLU A 62 -8.67 -5.01 -3.22
N PHE A 63 -8.24 -5.14 -1.97
CA PHE A 63 -7.03 -4.51 -1.48
C PHE A 63 -5.82 -4.88 -2.34
N LEU A 64 -5.62 -6.17 -2.64
CA LEU A 64 -4.57 -6.63 -3.52
C LEU A 64 -4.66 -6.01 -4.91
N SER A 65 -5.87 -5.93 -5.47
CA SER A 65 -6.11 -5.30 -6.78
C SER A 65 -5.75 -3.81 -6.77
N ILE A 66 -6.17 -3.07 -5.72
CA ILE A 66 -5.88 -1.65 -5.55
C ILE A 66 -4.37 -1.41 -5.41
N VAL A 67 -3.69 -2.16 -4.54
CA VAL A 67 -2.25 -2.02 -4.34
C VAL A 67 -1.48 -2.35 -5.62
N SER A 68 -1.88 -3.41 -6.32
CA SER A 68 -1.22 -3.82 -7.59
C SER A 68 -1.37 -2.77 -8.69
N LYS A 69 -2.54 -2.11 -8.79
CA LYS A 69 -2.77 -1.01 -9.74
C LYS A 69 -1.97 0.25 -9.42
N ASN A 70 -1.51 0.40 -8.18
CA ASN A 70 -0.73 1.55 -7.71
C ASN A 70 0.71 1.14 -7.38
N SER A 71 1.28 0.21 -8.15
CA SER A 71 2.65 -0.29 -7.98
C SER A 71 3.71 0.81 -8.10
N ASP A 72 3.43 1.86 -8.87
CA ASP A 72 4.34 3.00 -9.03
C ASP A 72 4.60 3.71 -7.70
N LEU A 73 3.59 3.80 -6.83
CA LEU A 73 3.72 4.39 -5.50
C LEU A 73 4.69 3.59 -4.61
N ILE A 74 4.71 2.26 -4.76
CA ILE A 74 5.66 1.39 -4.05
C ILE A 74 7.07 1.60 -4.62
N PHE A 75 7.20 1.78 -5.92
CA PHE A 75 8.47 2.01 -6.59
C PHE A 75 9.10 3.34 -6.18
N GLU A 76 8.31 4.42 -6.16
CA GLU A 76 8.71 5.74 -5.67
C GLU A 76 9.25 5.67 -4.23
N TRP A 77 8.66 4.84 -3.36
CA TRP A 77 9.10 4.68 -1.97
C TRP A 77 10.33 3.77 -1.84
N ALA A 78 10.27 2.57 -2.41
CA ALA A 78 11.20 1.49 -2.09
C ALA A 78 12.44 1.46 -2.98
N VAL A 79 12.32 1.89 -4.24
CA VAL A 79 13.39 1.77 -5.24
C VAL A 79 13.99 3.13 -5.54
N GLU A 80 13.16 4.10 -5.90
CA GLU A 80 13.64 5.43 -6.26
C GLU A 80 13.90 6.31 -5.02
N GLU A 81 13.36 5.91 -3.87
CA GLU A 81 13.47 6.63 -2.59
C GLU A 81 13.04 8.11 -2.69
N LYS A 82 12.12 8.42 -3.62
CA LYS A 82 11.55 9.76 -3.85
C LYS A 82 10.56 10.19 -2.78
N ILE A 83 9.90 9.24 -2.13
CA ILE A 83 8.92 9.50 -1.07
C ILE A 83 9.26 8.75 0.21
N SER A 84 8.96 9.36 1.36
CA SER A 84 9.12 8.71 2.67
C SER A 84 8.02 7.68 2.92
N TRP A 85 8.25 6.75 3.85
CA TRP A 85 7.27 5.77 4.26
C TRP A 85 5.94 6.39 4.71
N ARG A 86 6.01 7.47 5.50
CA ARG A 86 4.81 8.19 5.94
C ARG A 86 4.00 8.77 4.78
N VAL A 87 4.69 9.31 3.76
CA VAL A 87 4.04 9.84 2.55
C VAL A 87 3.42 8.70 1.74
N PHE A 88 4.10 7.57 1.61
CA PHE A 88 3.58 6.35 0.99
C PHE A 88 2.27 5.89 1.66
N LEU A 89 2.26 5.75 3.00
CA LEU A 89 1.07 5.33 3.74
C LEU A 89 -0.10 6.30 3.58
N THR A 90 0.17 7.62 3.65
CA THR A 90 -0.86 8.65 3.46
C THR A 90 -1.51 8.55 2.08
N LYS A 91 -0.69 8.53 1.01
CA LYS A 91 -1.19 8.42 -0.37
C LYS A 91 -1.99 7.13 -0.58
N LEU A 92 -1.47 5.99 -0.12
CA LEU A 92 -2.15 4.70 -0.27
C LEU A 92 -3.48 4.66 0.47
N ARG A 93 -3.55 5.24 1.67
CA ARG A 93 -4.77 5.37 2.46
C ARG A 93 -5.82 6.20 1.73
N GLU A 94 -5.43 7.34 1.15
CA GLU A 94 -6.33 8.19 0.38
C GLU A 94 -6.95 7.43 -0.81
N ILE A 95 -6.14 6.66 -1.52
CA ILE A 95 -6.59 5.80 -2.63
C ILE A 95 -7.63 4.79 -2.14
N LEU A 96 -7.38 4.10 -1.02
CA LEU A 96 -8.29 3.11 -0.45
C LEU A 96 -9.62 3.74 -0.01
N ILE A 97 -9.58 4.89 0.65
CA ILE A 97 -10.78 5.62 1.08
C ILE A 97 -11.59 6.08 -0.15
N ASN A 98 -10.92 6.60 -1.18
CA ASN A 98 -11.59 7.04 -2.40
C ASN A 98 -12.23 5.85 -3.14
N TYR A 99 -11.55 4.70 -3.18
CA TYR A 99 -12.12 3.47 -3.73
C TYR A 99 -13.39 3.03 -2.97
N SER A 100 -13.35 3.03 -1.63
CA SER A 100 -14.51 2.69 -0.80
C SER A 100 -15.69 3.65 -1.01
N LYS A 101 -15.44 4.96 -1.11
CA LYS A 101 -16.48 5.97 -1.39
C LYS A 101 -17.19 5.71 -2.73
N VAL A 102 -16.41 5.42 -3.78
CA VAL A 102 -16.95 5.11 -5.12
C VAL A 102 -17.74 3.80 -5.10
N LYS A 103 -17.23 2.76 -4.43
CA LYS A 103 -17.86 1.43 -4.37
C LYS A 103 -19.17 1.42 -3.57
N THR A 104 -19.21 2.09 -2.42
CA THR A 104 -20.32 1.99 -1.47
C THR A 104 -21.38 3.08 -1.65
N GLY A 105 -21.10 4.13 -2.44
CA GLY A 105 -21.96 5.31 -2.56
C GLY A 105 -22.10 6.12 -1.26
N ARG A 106 -21.48 5.70 -0.15
CA ARG A 106 -21.48 6.38 1.15
C ARG A 106 -20.26 7.29 1.26
N ARG A 107 -20.48 8.57 1.61
CA ARG A 107 -19.41 9.50 2.01
C ARG A 107 -18.78 9.04 3.33
N VAL A 108 -17.74 8.21 3.28
CA VAL A 108 -16.92 7.94 4.47
C VAL A 108 -15.93 9.09 4.66
N SER A 109 -16.11 9.92 5.69
CA SER A 109 -15.24 11.07 6.00
C SER A 109 -13.92 10.64 6.64
N LEU A 110 -12.87 11.44 6.39
CA LEU A 110 -11.50 11.30 6.91
C LEU A 110 -11.45 11.24 8.45
N ASP A 111 -12.45 11.81 9.14
CA ASP A 111 -12.56 11.92 10.59
C ASP A 111 -12.83 10.60 11.31
N THR A 112 -13.31 9.57 10.60
CA THR A 112 -13.65 8.27 11.20
C THR A 112 -12.42 7.51 11.71
N PHE A 113 -11.23 7.92 11.27
CA PHE A 113 -9.96 7.24 11.54
C PHE A 113 -9.05 7.98 12.52
N ALA A 114 -9.42 9.19 12.94
CA ALA A 114 -8.62 10.00 13.88
C ALA A 114 -9.11 9.88 15.34
N LYS A 115 -10.20 9.15 15.62
CA LYS A 115 -10.74 9.02 16.97
C LYS A 115 -10.69 7.59 17.49
N LYS A 116 -9.54 7.21 18.05
CA LYS A 116 -9.48 6.39 19.27
C LYS A 116 -8.17 6.64 20.00
N GLY A 117 -8.24 7.61 20.90
CA GLY A 117 -7.13 8.06 21.75
C GLY A 117 -7.53 9.26 22.62
N ALA A 118 -8.73 9.21 23.21
CA ALA A 118 -9.19 9.95 24.40
C ALA A 118 -10.60 9.43 24.73
#